data_AF-A0A4U8QAJ1-F1
#
_entry.id   AF-A0A4U8QAJ1-F1
#
_cell.length_a   1.000
_cell.length_b   1.000
_cell.length_c   1.000
_cell.angle_alpha   90.00
_cell.angle_beta   90.00
_cell.angle_gamma   90.00
#
_symmetry.space_group_name_H-M   'P 1'
#
loop_
_entity.id
_entity.type
_entity.pdbx_description
1 polymer ?
#
loop_
_entity_poly.entity_id
_entity_poly.type
_entity_poly.pdbx_seq_one_letter_code
_entity_poly.pdbx_strand_id
1 'polypeptide(L)' 'MTVNENIALFLDYRFFQKLFEYYYRKKINTPCFLMKQNEKWTIVTYNV' A
#
# COMPACT_ATOMS: atom_id res chain seq x y z
N MET A 1 7.43 3.18 2.73
CA MET A 1 6.83 4.48 2.33
C MET A 1 5.50 4.63 3.05
N THR A 2 5.27 5.75 3.73
CA THR A 2 4.00 6.03 4.43
C THR A 2 2.98 6.62 3.45
N VAL A 3 1.75 6.12 3.45
CA VAL A 3 0.69 6.64 2.59
C VAL A 3 0.04 7.86 3.25
N ASN A 4 -0.33 8.86 2.43
CA ASN A 4 -1.01 10.08 2.87
C ASN A 4 -2.33 9.77 3.59
N GLU A 5 -2.62 10.48 4.68
CA GLU A 5 -3.80 10.30 5.53
C GLU A 5 -5.12 10.54 4.79
N ASN A 6 -5.15 11.38 3.75
CA ASN A 6 -6.34 11.54 2.91
C ASN A 6 -6.64 10.29 2.06
N ILE A 7 -5.60 9.57 1.66
CA ILE A 7 -5.70 8.34 0.87
C ILE A 7 -5.91 7.13 1.80
N ALA A 8 -5.55 7.25 3.09
CA ALA A 8 -5.74 6.23 4.12
C ALA A 8 -7.20 5.82 4.29
N LEU A 9 -8.15 6.76 4.15
CA LEU A 9 -9.59 6.49 4.20
C LEU A 9 -10.04 5.59 3.03
N PHE A 10 -9.49 5.82 1.83
CA PHE A 10 -9.78 5.00 0.66
C PHE A 10 -9.14 3.61 0.78
N LEU A 11 -7.99 3.51 1.44
CA LEU A 11 -7.29 2.25 1.69
C LEU A 11 -8.00 1.33 2.68
N ASP A 12 -8.99 1.81 3.43
CA ASP A 12 -9.83 0.94 4.26
C ASP A 12 -10.71 0.00 3.38
N TYR A 13 -10.95 0.38 2.13
CA TYR A 13 -11.62 -0.47 1.15
C TYR A 13 -10.64 -1.43 0.44
N ARG A 14 -10.97 -2.72 0.49
CA ARG A 14 -10.18 -3.82 -0.09
C ARG A 14 -9.91 -3.68 -1.60
N PHE A 15 -10.81 -3.01 -2.32
CA PHE A 15 -10.64 -2.73 -3.75
C PHE A 15 -9.45 -1.79 -4.01
N PHE A 16 -9.36 -0.70 -3.25
CA PHE A 16 -8.28 0.26 -3.37
C PHE A 16 -6.95 -0.34 -2.90
N GLN A 17 -6.95 -1.18 -1.85
CA GLN A 17 -5.74 -1.90 -1.42
C GLN A 17 -5.11 -2.66 -2.59
N LYS A 18 -5.88 -3.52 -3.27
CA LYS A 18 -5.40 -4.27 -4.43
C LYS A 18 -4.93 -3.38 -5.59
N LEU A 19 -5.65 -2.29 -5.85
CA LEU A 19 -5.29 -1.33 -6.90
C LEU A 19 -3.94 -0.67 -6.61
N PHE A 20 -3.74 -0.24 -5.36
CA PHE A 20 -2.51 0.38 -4.90
C PHE A 20 -1.34 -0.62 -4.87
N GLU A 21 -1.56 -1.83 -4.38
CA GLU A 21 -0.55 -2.91 -4.43
C GLU A 21 -0.11 -3.18 -5.87
N TYR A 22 -1.06 -3.28 -6.81
CA TYR A 22 -0.73 -3.48 -8.23
C TYR A 22 0.04 -2.28 -8.82
N TYR A 23 -0.41 -1.05 -8.53
CA TYR A 23 0.25 0.17 -8.99
C TYR A 23 1.70 0.25 -8.48
N TYR A 24 1.92 0.05 -7.18
CA TYR A 24 3.24 0.12 -6.58
C TYR A 24 4.13 -1.06 -6.98
N ARG A 25 3.56 -2.26 -7.12
CA ARG A 25 4.29 -3.42 -7.68
C ARG A 25 4.79 -3.14 -9.08
N LYS A 26 3.97 -2.52 -9.94
CA LYS A 26 4.37 -2.15 -11.31
C LYS A 26 5.39 -1.00 -11.33
N LYS A 27 5.28 -0.04 -10.40
CA LYS A 27 6.17 1.12 -10.31
C LYS A 27 7.55 0.79 -9.72
N ILE A 28 7.59 -0.02 -8.66
CA ILE A 28 8.81 -0.38 -7.92
C ILE A 28 9.42 -1.69 -8.46
N ASN A 29 8.67 -2.43 -9.29
CA ASN A 29 9.06 -3.71 -9.88
C ASN A 29 9.52 -4.76 -8.85
N THR A 30 9.04 -4.62 -7.62
CA THR A 30 9.39 -5.45 -6.45
C THR A 30 8.08 -5.93 -5.82
N PRO A 31 8.02 -7.13 -5.21
CA PRO A 31 6.84 -7.53 -4.46
C PRO A 31 6.60 -6.56 -3.29
N CYS A 32 5.39 -6.00 -3.26
CA CYS A 32 4.95 -5.02 -2.27
C CYS A 32 3.57 -5.42 -1.75
N PHE A 33 3.29 -5.12 -0.48
CA PHE A 33 1.95 -5.21 0.09
C PHE A 33 1.65 -4.00 0.97
N LEU A 34 0.36 -3.73 1.15
CA LEU A 34 -0.11 -2.68 2.06
C LEU A 34 -0.31 -3.25 3.46
N MET A 35 0.19 -2.53 4.47
CA MET A 35 0.07 -2.90 5.87
C MET A 35 -0.33 -1.69 6.69
N LYS A 36 -1.34 -1.83 7.56
CA LYS A 36 -1.73 -0.79 8.51
C LYS A 36 -0.95 -1.00 9.81
N GLN A 37 -0.09 -0.05 10.18
CA GLN A 37 0.68 -0.06 11.43
C GLN A 37 0.44 1.26 12.16
N ASN A 38 0.10 1.21 13.46
CA ASN A 38 -0.23 2.39 14.27
C ASN A 38 -1.18 3.35 13.54
N GLU A 39 -2.29 2.82 13.02
CA GLU A 39 -3.32 3.53 12.25
C GLU A 39 -2.86 4.13 10.92
N LYS A 40 -1.59 3.99 10.56
CA LYS A 40 -1.02 4.50 9.30
C LYS A 40 -0.85 3.38 8.29
N TRP A 41 -1.32 3.64 7.07
CA TRP A 41 -1.06 2.74 5.95
C TRP A 41 0.37 2.89 5.46
N THR A 42 1.06 1.77 5.39
CA THR A 42 2.46 1.68 4.98
C THR A 42 2.58 0.67 3.85
N ILE A 43 3.32 1.03 2.81
CA ILE A 43 3.68 0.11 1.74
C ILE A 43 4.97 -0.59 2.18
N VAL A 44 4.86 -1.90 2.37
CA VAL A 44 5.97 -2.78 2.73
C VAL A 44 6.44 -3.46 1.45
N THR A 45 7.69 -3.22 1.10
CA THR A 45 8.38 -3.92 0.02
C THR A 45 9.22 -5.02 0.64
N TYR A 46 9.16 -6.23 0.09
CA TYR A 46 10.06 -7.30 0.49
C TYR A 46 10.81 -7.78 -0.75
N ASN A 47 12.11 -8.01 -0.60
CA ASN A 47 12.88 -8.68 -1.63
C ASN A 47 12.78 -10.19 -1.34
N VAL A 48 12.36 -10.96 -2.34
CA VAL A 48 12.45 -12.42 -2.31
C VAL A 48 13.82 -12.83 -2.80
#